data_AF-A0A0S8JIK1-F1
#
_entry.id   AF-A0A0S8JIK1-F1
#
_cell.length_a   1.000
_cell.length_b   1.000
_cell.length_c   1.000
_cell.angle_alpha   90.00
_cell.angle_beta   90.00
_cell.angle_gamma   90.00
#
_symmetry.space_group_name_H-M   'P 1'
#
loop_
_entity.id
_entity.type
_entity.pdbx_description
1 polymer ?
#
loop_
_entity_poly.entity_id
_entity_poly.type
_entity_poly.pdbx_seq_one_letter_code
_entity_poly.pdbx_strand_id
1 'polypeptide(L)'
;MNGGFARNPRWAFLIFIIIDVILFGIGMGVPIFCIVFGFLVGWYIARYFVTAGEPIEEVLRKVFRYAAVTSGVTFVLAAVSWGRCIVWLFNPNADYVNFGIPLILYDPKLSFIGWLVLMVILSPFLQLLTTLFGAHLSLVTRLRSDVGS
;
A
#
# COMPACT_ATOMS: atom_id res chain seq x y z
N MET A 1 -28.20 -11.85 -8.73
CA MET A 1 -26.87 -11.62 -9.36
C MET A 1 -25.83 -12.36 -8.53
N ASN A 2 -25.01 -13.17 -9.19
CA ASN A 2 -24.25 -14.29 -8.60
C ASN A 2 -23.20 -13.86 -7.55
N GLY A 3 -23.57 -13.93 -6.26
CA GLY A 3 -22.71 -13.59 -5.11
C GLY A 3 -21.75 -14.69 -4.65
N GLY A 4 -21.33 -15.59 -5.54
CA GLY A 4 -20.55 -16.79 -5.18
C GLY A 4 -19.04 -16.61 -5.12
N PHE A 5 -18.46 -15.62 -5.82
CA PHE A 5 -17.01 -15.53 -5.99
C PHE A 5 -16.28 -14.85 -4.81
N ALA A 6 -17.00 -14.05 -4.01
CA ALA A 6 -16.42 -13.24 -2.93
C ALA A 6 -16.36 -13.94 -1.55
N ARG A 7 -16.73 -15.23 -1.45
CA ARG A 7 -16.84 -15.91 -0.15
C ARG A 7 -15.56 -16.60 0.33
N ASN A 8 -14.58 -16.79 -0.55
CA ASN A 8 -13.37 -17.53 -0.21
C ASN A 8 -12.18 -16.56 -0.01
N PRO A 9 -11.63 -16.41 1.22
CA PRO A 9 -10.61 -15.41 1.53
C PRO A 9 -9.34 -15.52 0.69
N ARG A 10 -9.04 -16.70 0.15
CA ARG A 10 -7.91 -16.94 -0.77
C ARG A 10 -8.07 -16.20 -2.10
N TRP A 11 -9.29 -16.17 -2.65
CA TRP A 11 -9.57 -15.47 -3.92
C TRP A 11 -9.52 -13.97 -3.75
N ALA A 12 -10.06 -13.44 -2.64
CA ALA A 12 -9.95 -12.00 -2.33
C ALA A 12 -8.48 -11.56 -2.20
N PHE A 13 -7.65 -12.37 -1.55
CA PHE A 13 -6.21 -12.13 -1.45
C PHE A 13 -5.50 -12.15 -2.81
N LEU A 14 -5.81 -13.14 -3.66
CA LEU A 14 -5.23 -13.23 -5.00
C LEU A 14 -5.61 -12.02 -5.87
N ILE A 15 -6.89 -11.64 -5.86
CA ILE A 15 -7.38 -10.45 -6.58
C ILE A 15 -6.67 -9.21 -6.10
N PHE A 16 -6.50 -9.04 -4.77
CA PHE A 16 -5.75 -7.93 -4.20
C PHE A 16 -4.32 -7.86 -4.75
N ILE A 17 -3.57 -8.97 -4.72
CA ILE A 17 -2.19 -8.99 -5.24
C ILE A 17 -2.16 -8.59 -6.72
N ILE A 18 -3.05 -9.15 -7.53
CA ILE A 18 -3.10 -8.85 -8.97
C ILE A 18 -3.36 -7.36 -9.19
N ILE A 19 -4.32 -6.78 -8.47
CA ILE A 19 -4.61 -5.35 -8.54
C ILE A 19 -3.38 -4.53 -8.08
N ASP A 20 -2.76 -4.89 -6.95
CA ASP A 20 -1.61 -4.16 -6.41
C ASP A 20 -0.42 -4.16 -7.39
N VAL A 21 -0.14 -5.29 -8.03
CA VAL A 21 0.88 -5.40 -9.09
C VAL A 21 0.54 -4.52 -10.30
N ILE A 22 -0.72 -4.53 -10.76
CA ILE A 22 -1.17 -3.70 -11.88
C ILE A 22 -1.03 -2.20 -11.52
N LEU A 23 -1.47 -1.80 -10.32
CA LEU A 23 -1.37 -0.42 -9.85
C LEU A 23 0.08 0.05 -9.72
N PHE A 24 0.97 -0.81 -9.23
CA PHE A 24 2.40 -0.54 -9.17
C PHE A 24 3.00 -0.36 -10.58
N GLY A 25 2.61 -1.21 -11.53
CA GLY A 25 3.04 -1.12 -12.93
C GLY A 25 2.54 0.14 -13.63
N ILE A 26 1.26 0.50 -13.46
CA ILE A 26 0.68 1.74 -14.01
C ILE A 26 1.37 2.97 -13.43
N GLY A 27 1.79 2.92 -12.17
CA GLY A 27 2.60 3.95 -11.54
C GLY A 27 4.03 4.05 -12.07
N MET A 28 4.40 3.29 -13.12
CA MET A 28 5.77 3.20 -13.65
C MET A 28 6.79 2.78 -12.58
N GLY A 29 6.37 1.89 -11.66
CA GLY A 29 7.18 1.48 -10.51
C GLY A 29 7.10 2.42 -9.30
N VAL A 30 6.32 3.51 -9.39
CA VAL A 30 6.01 4.39 -8.27
C VAL A 30 4.70 3.94 -7.59
N PRO A 31 4.73 3.56 -6.31
CA PRO A 31 3.58 2.97 -5.60
C PRO A 31 2.50 3.99 -5.16
N ILE A 32 2.27 5.09 -5.89
CA ILE A 32 1.24 6.09 -5.55
C ILE A 32 -0.16 5.46 -5.57
N PHE A 33 -0.47 4.68 -6.61
CA PHE A 33 -1.78 4.03 -6.72
C PHE A 33 -1.98 2.95 -5.67
N CYS A 34 -0.92 2.23 -5.29
CA CYS A 34 -0.96 1.26 -4.19
C CYS A 34 -1.30 1.95 -2.85
N ILE A 35 -0.73 3.13 -2.59
CA ILE A 35 -1.03 3.93 -1.37
C ILE A 35 -2.51 4.35 -1.34
N VAL A 36 -3.05 4.85 -2.45
CA VAL A 36 -4.47 5.23 -2.56
C VAL A 36 -5.37 4.00 -2.43
N PHE A 37 -4.98 2.89 -3.05
CA PHE A 37 -5.72 1.64 -2.95
C PHE A 37 -5.73 1.10 -1.51
N GLY A 38 -4.63 1.25 -0.76
CA GLY A 38 -4.56 0.93 0.66
C GLY A 38 -5.69 1.60 1.46
N PHE A 39 -5.95 2.88 1.22
CA PHE A 39 -7.07 3.59 1.84
C PHE A 39 -8.43 2.92 1.57
N LEU A 40 -8.71 2.60 0.31
CA LEU A 40 -9.97 1.96 -0.10
C LEU A 40 -10.12 0.56 0.53
N VAL A 41 -9.03 -0.21 0.57
CA VAL A 41 -8.98 -1.53 1.19
C VAL A 41 -9.27 -1.44 2.69
N GLY A 42 -8.62 -0.52 3.39
CA GLY A 42 -8.83 -0.30 4.83
C GLY A 42 -10.27 0.07 5.15
N TRP A 43 -10.84 1.00 4.37
CA TRP A 43 -12.24 1.40 4.50
C TRP A 43 -13.19 0.22 4.29
N TYR A 44 -13.00 -0.53 3.20
CA TYR A 44 -13.87 -1.66 2.86
C TYR A 44 -13.82 -2.77 3.91
N ILE A 45 -12.62 -3.15 4.36
CA ILE A 45 -12.42 -4.23 5.32
C ILE A 45 -13.04 -3.90 6.67
N ALA A 46 -12.81 -2.69 7.18
CA ALA A 46 -13.40 -2.27 8.45
C ALA A 46 -14.92 -2.27 8.38
N ARG A 47 -15.50 -1.72 7.30
CA ARG A 47 -16.95 -1.72 7.09
C ARG A 47 -17.52 -3.13 7.00
N TYR A 48 -16.86 -4.02 6.24
CA TYR A 48 -17.32 -5.39 6.04
C TYR A 48 -17.44 -6.15 7.36
N PHE A 49 -16.39 -6.18 8.17
CA PHE A 49 -16.39 -6.94 9.43
C PHE A 49 -17.30 -6.34 10.50
N VAL A 50 -17.42 -5.01 10.57
CA VAL A 50 -18.41 -4.38 11.46
C VAL A 50 -19.83 -4.72 11.03
N THR A 51 -20.15 -4.70 9.73
CA THR A 51 -21.49 -5.10 9.26
C THR A 51 -21.77 -6.59 9.40
N ALA A 52 -20.71 -7.41 9.50
CA ALA A 52 -20.82 -8.84 9.82
C ALA A 52 -21.06 -9.11 11.32
N GLY A 53 -21.09 -8.07 12.15
CA GLY A 53 -21.35 -8.19 13.60
C GLY A 53 -20.13 -8.63 14.42
N GLU A 54 -18.92 -8.49 13.89
CA GLU A 54 -17.71 -8.86 14.63
C GLU A 54 -17.38 -7.86 15.74
N PRO A 55 -16.82 -8.32 16.87
CA PRO A 55 -16.39 -7.44 17.94
C PRO A 55 -15.25 -6.52 17.47
N ILE A 56 -15.24 -5.27 17.96
CA ILE A 56 -14.31 -4.24 17.48
C ILE A 56 -12.83 -4.63 17.62
N GLU A 57 -12.47 -5.37 18.67
CA GLU A 57 -11.09 -5.85 18.85
C GLU A 57 -10.65 -6.79 17.71
N GLU A 58 -11.54 -7.69 17.27
CA GLU A 58 -11.27 -8.58 16.15
C GLU A 58 -11.18 -7.82 14.83
N VAL A 59 -12.06 -6.84 14.63
CA VAL A 59 -12.02 -5.96 13.45
C VAL A 59 -10.68 -5.25 13.37
N LEU A 60 -10.21 -4.63 14.46
CA LEU A 60 -8.92 -3.92 14.50
C LEU A 60 -7.75 -4.87 14.23
N ARG A 61 -7.77 -6.07 14.83
CA ARG A 61 -6.74 -7.09 14.59
C ARG A 61 -6.70 -7.54 13.14
N LYS A 62 -7.86 -7.75 12.51
CA LYS A 62 -7.98 -8.11 11.09
C LYS A 62 -7.51 -6.96 10.20
N VAL A 63 -7.96 -5.74 10.44
CA VAL A 63 -7.52 -4.53 9.72
C VAL A 63 -6.00 -4.39 9.77
N PHE A 64 -5.39 -4.51 10.95
CA PHE A 64 -3.94 -4.43 11.08
C PHE A 64 -3.22 -5.52 10.30
N ARG A 65 -3.72 -6.77 10.37
CA ARG A 65 -3.17 -7.89 9.60
C ARG A 65 -3.27 -7.64 8.09
N TYR A 66 -4.42 -7.17 7.60
CA TYR A 66 -4.60 -6.88 6.19
C TYR A 66 -3.73 -5.69 5.76
N ALA A 67 -3.62 -4.64 6.57
CA ALA A 67 -2.74 -3.49 6.31
C ALA A 67 -1.25 -3.91 6.22
N ALA A 68 -0.81 -4.80 7.11
CA ALA A 68 0.56 -5.34 7.06
C ALA A 68 0.79 -6.19 5.82
N VAL A 69 -0.21 -6.99 5.41
CA VAL A 69 -0.15 -7.79 4.19
C VAL A 69 -0.13 -6.92 2.94
N THR A 70 -0.98 -5.88 2.86
CA THR A 70 -1.02 -4.98 1.71
C THR A 70 0.32 -4.26 1.55
N SER A 71 0.82 -3.63 2.61
CA SER A 71 2.13 -2.97 2.57
C SER A 71 3.28 -3.93 2.33
N GLY A 72 3.19 -5.16 2.84
CA GLY A 72 4.23 -6.18 2.66
C GLY A 72 4.36 -6.61 1.20
N VAL A 73 3.25 -6.78 0.50
CA VAL A 73 3.26 -7.08 -0.94
C VAL A 73 3.90 -5.93 -1.72
N THR A 74 3.47 -4.69 -1.48
CA THR A 74 4.04 -3.52 -2.17
C THR A 74 5.51 -3.32 -1.83
N PHE A 75 5.92 -3.58 -0.59
CA PHE A 75 7.34 -3.58 -0.18
C PHE A 75 8.16 -4.57 -1.00
N VAL A 76 7.69 -5.80 -1.18
CA VAL A 76 8.39 -6.81 -1.98
C VAL A 76 8.47 -6.37 -3.45
N LEU A 77 7.39 -5.84 -4.02
CA LEU A 77 7.38 -5.34 -5.40
C LEU A 77 8.37 -4.19 -5.59
N ALA A 78 8.37 -3.23 -4.66
CA ALA A 78 9.29 -2.11 -4.66
C ALA A 78 10.75 -2.57 -4.48
N ALA A 79 11.01 -3.48 -3.55
CA ALA A 79 12.35 -4.02 -3.30
C ALA A 79 12.88 -4.81 -4.50
N VAL A 80 12.06 -5.60 -5.19
CA VAL A 80 12.49 -6.34 -6.39
C VAL A 80 12.76 -5.38 -7.56
N SER A 81 11.91 -4.36 -7.73
CA SER A 81 12.02 -3.41 -8.84
C SER A 81 13.18 -2.43 -8.64
N TRP A 82 13.23 -1.78 -7.48
CA TRP A 82 14.21 -0.73 -7.16
C TRP A 82 15.45 -1.26 -6.44
N GLY A 83 15.37 -2.39 -5.74
CA GLY A 83 16.52 -2.93 -4.99
C GLY A 83 17.69 -3.34 -5.88
N ARG A 84 17.44 -3.71 -7.14
CA ARG A 84 18.51 -3.95 -8.13
C ARG A 84 19.34 -2.69 -8.40
N CYS A 85 18.73 -1.51 -8.26
CA CYS A 85 19.39 -0.23 -8.48
C CYS A 85 20.31 0.16 -7.31
N ILE A 86 20.22 -0.51 -6.15
CA ILE A 86 21.13 -0.28 -5.00
C ILE A 86 22.58 -0.56 -5.39
N VAL A 87 22.83 -1.54 -6.27
CA VAL A 87 24.18 -1.89 -6.74
C VAL A 87 24.88 -0.69 -7.38
N TRP A 88 24.12 0.23 -7.99
CA TRP A 88 24.68 1.40 -8.67
C TRP A 88 25.30 2.41 -7.69
N LEU A 89 24.88 2.43 -6.42
CA LEU A 89 25.48 3.30 -5.40
C LEU A 89 26.97 3.05 -5.16
N PHE A 90 27.42 1.82 -5.47
CA PHE A 90 28.80 1.39 -5.33
C PHE A 90 29.59 1.50 -6.64
N ASN A 91 28.96 1.89 -7.75
CA ASN A 91 29.62 2.13 -9.02
C ASN A 91 29.98 3.62 -9.16
N PRO A 92 31.28 3.98 -9.19
CA PRO A 92 31.71 5.37 -9.34
C PRO A 92 31.37 5.98 -10.71
N ASN A 93 31.11 5.14 -11.72
CA ASN A 93 30.78 5.57 -13.09
C ASN A 93 29.26 5.60 -13.36
N ALA A 94 28.42 5.48 -12.33
CA ALA A 94 26.97 5.52 -12.51
C ALA A 94 26.50 6.93 -12.87
N ASP A 95 25.74 7.05 -13.96
CA ASP A 95 25.12 8.31 -14.38
C ASP A 95 23.75 8.48 -13.72
N TYR A 96 23.74 9.21 -12.59
CA TYR A 96 22.52 9.49 -11.83
C TYR A 96 21.67 10.60 -12.45
N VAL A 97 22.27 11.48 -13.27
CA VAL A 97 21.59 12.66 -13.84
C VAL A 97 20.66 12.23 -14.96
N ASN A 98 21.13 11.35 -15.85
CA ASN A 98 20.36 10.88 -16.99
C ASN A 98 19.51 9.62 -16.68
N PHE A 99 19.51 9.14 -15.43
CA PHE A 99 18.73 7.97 -15.03
C PHE A 99 17.20 8.21 -15.05
N GLY A 100 16.77 9.48 -15.04
CA GLY A 100 15.35 9.85 -15.13
C GLY A 100 14.62 9.89 -13.78
N ILE A 101 15.34 9.89 -12.66
CA ILE A 101 14.78 10.17 -11.34
C ILE A 101 14.64 11.68 -11.10
N PRO A 102 13.62 12.11 -10.34
CA PRO A 102 13.53 13.52 -9.96
C PRO A 102 14.66 13.89 -9.00
N LEU A 103 15.25 15.08 -9.23
CA LEU A 103 16.18 15.72 -8.31
C LEU A 103 15.43 16.21 -7.06
N ILE A 104 15.30 15.34 -6.07
CA ILE A 104 14.71 15.67 -4.75
C ILE A 104 15.67 16.57 -3.96
N LEU A 105 16.97 16.34 -4.10
CA LEU A 105 18.05 17.09 -3.48
C LEU A 105 18.92 17.72 -4.59
N TYR A 106 19.77 18.68 -4.20
CA TYR A 106 20.66 19.33 -5.16
C TYR A 106 21.69 18.35 -5.76
N ASP A 107 22.18 17.41 -4.96
CA ASP A 107 23.15 16.40 -5.41
C ASP A 107 22.43 15.20 -6.09
N PRO A 108 22.87 14.77 -7.29
CA PRO A 108 22.25 13.65 -8.01
C PRO A 108 22.31 12.31 -7.25
N LYS A 109 23.43 12.03 -6.57
CA LYS A 109 23.61 10.78 -5.83
C LYS A 109 22.74 10.75 -4.58
N LEU A 110 22.69 11.85 -3.84
CA LEU A 110 21.79 11.97 -2.68
C LEU A 110 20.32 11.88 -3.10
N SER A 111 19.94 12.48 -4.23
CA SER A 111 18.59 12.36 -4.79
C SER A 111 18.23 10.91 -5.10
N PHE A 112 19.16 10.14 -5.66
CA PHE A 112 18.97 8.73 -5.92
C PHE A 112 18.79 7.90 -4.64
N ILE A 113 19.59 8.16 -3.61
CA ILE A 113 19.40 7.52 -2.29
C ILE A 113 18.02 7.87 -1.72
N GLY A 114 17.65 9.16 -1.74
CA GLY A 114 16.36 9.62 -1.28
C GLY A 114 15.20 8.97 -2.04
N TRP A 115 15.34 8.83 -3.36
CA TRP A 115 14.36 8.14 -4.20
C TRP A 115 14.23 6.66 -3.84
N LEU A 116 15.32 5.93 -3.63
CA LEU A 116 15.27 4.52 -3.21
C LEU A 116 14.60 4.36 -1.84
N VAL A 117 14.94 5.23 -0.87
CA VAL A 117 14.30 5.23 0.45
C VAL A 117 12.80 5.53 0.33
N LEU A 118 12.44 6.50 -0.52
CA LEU A 118 11.04 6.85 -0.79
C LEU A 118 10.28 5.65 -1.34
N MET A 119 10.78 5.02 -2.40
CA MET A 119 10.10 3.94 -3.11
C MET A 119 10.02 2.65 -2.30
N VAL A 120 11.13 2.25 -1.66
CA VAL A 120 11.24 0.94 -1.00
C VAL A 120 10.75 0.96 0.43
N ILE A 121 10.95 2.06 1.17
CA ILE A 121 10.65 2.11 2.61
C ILE A 121 9.43 2.97 2.89
N LEU A 122 9.47 4.25 2.48
CA LEU A 122 8.43 5.20 2.86
C LEU A 122 7.10 4.89 2.17
N SER A 123 7.10 4.49 0.91
CA SER A 123 5.84 4.25 0.21
C SER A 123 5.05 3.05 0.73
N PRO A 124 5.63 1.85 0.95
CA PRO A 124 4.89 0.77 1.58
C PRO A 124 4.42 1.12 3.00
N PHE A 125 5.23 1.88 3.75
CA PHE A 125 4.84 2.39 5.06
C PHE A 125 3.66 3.36 4.99
N LEU A 126 3.66 4.27 4.01
CA LEU A 126 2.53 5.17 3.76
C LEU A 126 1.28 4.39 3.37
N GLN A 127 1.39 3.32 2.58
CA GLN A 127 0.25 2.46 2.27
C GLN A 127 -0.32 1.74 3.50
N LEU A 128 0.54 1.31 4.43
CA LEU A 128 0.10 0.79 5.73
C LEU A 128 -0.70 1.86 6.48
N LEU A 129 -0.14 3.08 6.60
CA LEU A 129 -0.79 4.19 7.28
C LEU A 129 -2.12 4.59 6.62
N THR A 130 -2.18 4.66 5.29
CA THR A 130 -3.43 5.00 4.59
C THR A 130 -4.47 3.91 4.73
N THR A 131 -4.07 2.64 4.78
CA THR A 131 -4.99 1.52 5.06
C THR A 131 -5.57 1.64 6.47
N LEU A 132 -4.73 1.89 7.49
CA LEU A 132 -5.21 2.11 8.86
C LEU A 132 -6.10 3.35 8.95
N PHE A 133 -5.75 4.42 8.24
CA PHE A 133 -6.54 5.65 8.20
C PHE A 133 -7.91 5.46 7.55
N GLY A 134 -7.97 4.76 6.42
CA GLY A 134 -9.24 4.43 5.75
C GLY A 134 -10.15 3.57 6.64
N ALA A 135 -9.58 2.60 7.35
CA ALA A 135 -10.31 1.81 8.34
C ALA A 135 -10.84 2.68 9.49
N HIS A 136 -10.02 3.55 10.06
CA HIS A 136 -10.42 4.46 11.12
C HIS A 136 -11.58 5.37 10.70
N LEU A 137 -11.50 5.99 9.53
CA LEU A 137 -12.60 6.83 9.03
C LEU A 137 -13.88 6.02 8.79
N SER A 138 -13.77 4.79 8.31
CA SER A 138 -14.94 3.91 8.16
C SER A 138 -15.59 3.59 9.51
N LEU A 139 -14.82 3.41 10.58
CA LEU A 139 -15.35 3.14 11.92
C LEU A 139 -16.02 4.39 12.50
N VAL A 140 -15.39 5.56 12.38
CA VAL A 140 -15.94 6.84 12.85
C VAL A 140 -17.25 7.20 12.13
N THR A 141 -17.31 6.99 10.81
CA THR A 141 -18.53 7.24 10.04
C THR A 141 -19.67 6.31 10.46
N ARG A 142 -19.37 5.06 10.84
CA ARG A 142 -20.37 4.13 11.38
C ARG A 142 -20.87 4.54 12.77
N LEU A 143 -19.96 4.90 13.68
CA LEU A 143 -20.36 5.39 15.00
C LEU A 143 -21.28 6.61 14.91
N ARG A 144 -21.00 7.52 13.97
CA ARG A 144 -21.88 8.67 13.71
C ARG A 144 -23.27 8.27 13.21
N SER A 145 -23.39 7.22 12.39
CA SER A 145 -24.71 6.77 11.93
C SER A 145 -25.54 6.14 13.05
N ASP A 146 -24.90 5.47 14.00
CA ASP A 146 -25.58 4.78 15.10
C ASP A 146 -26.04 5.75 16.21
N VAL A 147 -25.41 6.92 16.35
CA VAL A 147 -25.83 8.00 17.28
C VAL A 147 -27.00 8.82 16.73
N GLY A 148 -27.21 8.82 15.41
CA GLY A 148 -28.29 9.55 14.75
C GLY A 148 -29.58 8.76 14.51
N SER A 149 -29.62 7.48 14.87
CA SER A 149 -30.77 6.56 14.77
C SER A 149 -31.37 6.27 16.12
#